data_AF-A0A1I8GHT2-F1
#
_entry.id   AF-A0A1I8GHT2-F1
#
_cell.length_a   1.000
_cell.length_b   1.000
_cell.length_c   1.000
_cell.angle_alpha   90.00
_cell.angle_beta   90.00
_cell.angle_gamma   90.00
#
_symmetry.space_group_name_H-M   'P 1'
#
loop_
_entity.id
_entity.type
_entity.pdbx_description
1 polymer ?
#
loop_
_entity_poly.entity_id
_entity_poly.type
_entity_poly.pdbx_seq_one_letter_code
_entity_poly.pdbx_strand_id
1 'polypeptide(L)'
;MLSWPSTVTLISASSIGIALCLIAVGVNFYYRELRLIKLSSPYVNNVIGLGCLLCYASCIAMSVNSYWQIRVGLCWLQAVLLAFGYSCAFGAMLAKTWRVYRIFTNVKLRRVAIKDFHLFAVILVVVAVDVVIFGIWAGIDPLQVQTTSLPA
;
A
#
# COMPACT_ATOMS: atom_id res chain seq x y z
N MET A 1 -19.61 2.03 16.10
CA MET A 1 -19.45 3.40 15.57
C MET A 1 -18.19 3.98 16.18
N LEU A 2 -17.24 4.49 15.38
CA LEU A 2 -16.07 5.20 15.91
C LEU A 2 -16.52 6.41 16.73
N SER A 3 -15.82 6.70 17.83
CA SER A 3 -16.05 7.91 18.61
C SER A 3 -15.55 9.14 17.84
N TRP A 4 -16.25 10.26 17.94
CA TRP A 4 -15.86 11.56 17.33
C TRP A 4 -14.36 11.89 17.41
N PRO A 5 -13.68 11.75 18.56
CA PRO A 5 -12.24 12.02 18.65
C PRO A 5 -11.38 11.06 17.82
N SER A 6 -11.76 9.79 17.72
CA SER A 6 -10.98 8.79 16.98
C SER A 6 -11.03 9.00 15.45
N THR A 7 -12.16 9.47 14.91
CA THR A 7 -12.25 9.81 13.48
C THR A 7 -11.35 11.00 13.13
N VAL A 8 -11.31 12.03 14.00
CA VAL A 8 -10.49 13.22 13.78
C VAL A 8 -8.99 12.89 13.82
N THR A 9 -8.54 12.06 14.77
CA THR A 9 -7.13 11.66 14.85
C THR A 9 -6.69 10.82 13.66
N LEU A 10 -7.56 9.93 13.14
CA LEU A 10 -7.25 9.13 11.96
C LEU A 10 -7.12 9.98 10.69
N ILE A 11 -8.01 10.95 10.50
CA ILE A 11 -7.96 11.84 9.32
C ILE A 11 -6.72 12.73 9.38
N SER A 12 -6.41 13.32 10.54
CA SER A 12 -5.24 14.19 10.68
C SER A 12 -3.92 13.43 10.54
N ALA A 13 -3.81 12.23 11.13
CA ALA A 13 -2.62 11.39 10.96
C ALA A 13 -2.44 10.95 9.50
N SER A 14 -3.53 10.59 8.82
CA SER A 14 -3.48 10.17 7.41
C SER A 14 -3.10 11.31 6.48
N SER A 15 -3.60 12.53 6.71
CA SER A 15 -3.24 13.69 5.88
C SER A 15 -1.76 14.07 6.02
N ILE A 16 -1.22 14.02 7.24
CA ILE A 16 0.21 14.21 7.50
C ILE A 16 1.03 13.11 6.79
N GLY A 17 0.58 11.86 6.88
CA GLY A 17 1.22 10.72 6.21
C GLY A 17 1.27 10.86 4.69
N ILE A 18 0.18 11.31 4.08
CA ILE A 18 0.11 11.60 2.64
C ILE A 18 1.09 12.70 2.25
N ALA A 19 1.13 13.81 2.99
CA ALA A 19 2.05 14.90 2.73
C ALA A 19 3.51 14.43 2.78
N LEU A 20 3.88 13.65 3.81
CA LEU A 20 5.21 13.07 3.93
C LEU A 20 5.54 12.11 2.77
N CYS A 21 4.60 11.28 2.35
CA CYS A 21 4.79 10.40 1.19
C CYS A 21 5.02 11.18 -0.10
N LEU A 22 4.23 12.22 -0.35
CA LEU A 22 4.38 13.07 -1.53
C LEU A 22 5.73 13.79 -1.55
N ILE A 23 6.16 14.32 -0.40
CA ILE A 23 7.49 14.93 -0.25
C ILE A 23 8.57 13.89 -0.54
N ALA A 24 8.50 12.70 0.06
CA ALA A 24 9.47 11.64 -0.16
C ALA A 24 9.54 11.21 -1.64
N VAL A 25 8.40 10.99 -2.29
CA VAL A 25 8.34 10.64 -3.72
C VAL A 25 8.86 11.79 -4.59
N GLY A 26 8.50 13.04 -4.27
CA GLY A 26 8.98 14.23 -4.99
C GLY A 26 10.49 14.39 -4.91
N VAL A 27 11.07 14.21 -3.71
CA VAL A 27 12.53 14.20 -3.49
C VAL A 27 13.19 13.06 -4.29
N ASN A 28 12.61 11.86 -4.31
CA ASN A 28 13.12 10.75 -5.13
C ASN A 28 13.11 11.06 -6.62
N PHE A 29 12.11 11.80 -7.11
CA PHE A 29 11.98 12.16 -8.52
C PHE A 29 12.96 13.26 -8.91
N TYR A 30 13.07 14.31 -8.09
CA TYR A 30 13.93 15.46 -8.35
C TYR A 30 15.42 15.10 -8.27
N TYR A 31 15.82 14.34 -7.25
CA TYR A 31 17.22 14.00 -7.02
C TYR A 31 17.65 12.65 -7.63
N ARG A 32 16.92 12.18 -8.65
CA ARG A 32 17.13 10.86 -9.29
C ARG A 32 18.54 10.68 -9.89
N GLU A 33 19.26 11.76 -10.15
CA GLU A 33 20.60 11.73 -10.72
C GLU A 33 21.73 11.50 -9.70
N LEU A 34 21.49 11.81 -8.42
CA LEU A 34 22.49 11.66 -7.36
C LEU A 34 22.87 10.20 -7.14
N ARG A 35 24.18 9.95 -7.05
CA ARG A 35 24.76 8.61 -6.90
C ARG A 35 24.27 7.90 -5.62
N LEU A 36 23.99 8.66 -4.55
CA LEU A 36 23.39 8.16 -3.30
C LEU A 36 21.97 7.61 -3.50
N ILE A 37 21.13 8.28 -4.31
CA ILE A 37 19.74 7.87 -4.55
C ILE A 37 19.67 6.71 -5.54
N LYS A 38 20.55 6.68 -6.54
CA LYS A 38 20.72 5.51 -7.43
C LYS A 38 21.12 4.24 -6.66
N LEU A 39 21.83 4.37 -5.54
CA LEU A 39 22.17 3.25 -4.68
C LEU A 39 20.92 2.65 -3.99
N SER A 40 19.96 3.51 -3.59
CA SER A 40 18.75 3.14 -2.83
C SER A 40 17.62 2.47 -3.65
N SER A 41 17.80 2.31 -4.97
CA SER A 41 16.74 1.88 -5.92
C SER A 41 15.52 2.83 -5.94
N PRO A 42 15.55 3.91 -6.75
CA PRO A 42 14.49 4.92 -6.76
C PRO A 42 13.13 4.37 -7.18
N TYR A 43 13.08 3.39 -8.10
CA TYR A 43 11.81 2.77 -8.51
C TYR A 43 11.12 2.02 -7.38
N VAL A 44 11.87 1.31 -6.54
CA VAL A 44 11.33 0.56 -5.40
C VAL A 44 10.78 1.50 -4.35
N ASN A 45 11.50 2.59 -4.08
CA ASN A 45 11.05 3.61 -3.15
C ASN A 45 9.75 4.30 -3.63
N ASN A 46 9.62 4.54 -4.93
CA ASN A 46 8.40 5.08 -5.52
C ASN A 46 7.22 4.11 -5.36
N VAL A 47 7.44 2.80 -5.51
CA VAL A 47 6.39 1.79 -5.32
C VAL A 47 5.97 1.67 -3.85
N ILE A 48 6.92 1.73 -2.91
CA ILE A 48 6.61 1.80 -1.46
C ILE A 48 5.74 3.04 -1.17
N GLY A 49 6.13 4.20 -1.71
CA GLY A 49 5.36 5.43 -1.56
C GLY A 49 3.94 5.31 -2.11
N LEU A 50 3.76 4.67 -3.26
CA LEU A 50 2.44 4.40 -3.83
C LEU A 50 1.60 3.46 -2.96
N GLY A 51 2.21 2.39 -2.42
CA GLY A 51 1.54 1.49 -1.46
C GLY A 51 1.08 2.22 -0.19
N CYS A 52 1.94 3.06 0.38
CA CYS A 52 1.58 3.87 1.55
C CYS A 52 0.45 4.87 1.25
N LEU A 53 0.45 5.51 0.08
CA LEU A 53 -0.64 6.40 -0.35
C LEU A 53 -1.98 5.67 -0.42
N LEU A 54 -2.00 4.44 -0.96
CA LEU A 54 -3.20 3.59 -1.00
C LEU A 54 -3.68 3.21 0.41
N CYS A 55 -2.78 2.88 1.32
CA CYS A 55 -3.11 2.62 2.72
C CYS A 55 -3.73 3.85 3.40
N TYR A 56 -3.16 5.05 3.23
CA TYR A 56 -3.74 6.27 3.80
C TYR A 56 -5.11 6.61 3.18
N ALA A 57 -5.29 6.37 1.88
CA ALA A 57 -6.60 6.50 1.23
C ALA A 57 -7.63 5.54 1.85
N SER A 58 -7.24 4.31 2.18
CA SER A 58 -8.11 3.34 2.86
C SER A 58 -8.52 3.80 4.27
N CYS A 59 -7.61 4.42 5.03
CA CYS A 59 -7.92 5.00 6.33
C CYS A 59 -8.94 6.14 6.23
N ILE A 60 -8.83 6.98 5.21
CA ILE A 60 -9.80 8.05 4.96
C ILE A 60 -11.15 7.46 4.58
N ALA A 61 -11.20 6.46 3.69
CA ALA A 61 -12.43 5.77 3.32
C ALA A 61 -13.13 5.14 4.54
N MET A 62 -12.37 4.53 5.45
CA MET A 62 -12.87 3.99 6.71
C MET A 62 -13.50 5.07 7.60
N SER A 63 -12.79 6.18 7.79
CA SER A 63 -13.26 7.30 8.61
C SER A 63 -14.56 7.90 8.07
N VAL A 64 -14.67 8.06 6.75
CA VAL A 64 -15.88 8.54 6.09
C VAL A 64 -17.05 7.56 6.27
N ASN A 65 -16.80 6.26 6.05
CA ASN A 65 -17.82 5.22 6.16
C ASN A 65 -18.37 5.07 7.59
N SER A 66 -17.52 5.22 8.60
CA SER A 66 -17.95 5.08 10.01
C SER A 66 -18.69 6.31 10.56
N TYR A 67 -18.43 7.52 10.03
CA TYR A 67 -18.93 8.76 10.63
C TYR A 67 -20.09 9.41 9.85
N TRP A 68 -20.00 9.46 8.52
CA TRP A 68 -20.99 10.17 7.69
C TRP A 68 -22.12 9.25 7.23
N GLN A 69 -21.78 8.23 6.45
CA GLN A 69 -22.77 7.35 5.86
C GLN A 69 -22.16 5.98 5.58
N ILE A 70 -22.73 4.96 6.20
CA ILE A 70 -22.34 3.57 5.95
C ILE A 70 -22.81 3.20 4.54
N ARG A 71 -21.85 2.95 3.64
CA ARG A 71 -22.11 2.50 2.28
C ARG A 71 -21.32 1.22 2.03
N VAL A 72 -22.01 0.18 1.58
CA VAL A 72 -21.38 -1.12 1.23
C VAL A 72 -20.21 -0.93 0.25
N GLY A 73 -20.35 -0.02 -0.72
CA GLY A 73 -19.27 0.30 -1.66
C GLY A 73 -18.03 0.89 -1.01
N LEU A 74 -18.16 1.69 0.07
CA LEU A 74 -17.02 2.23 0.81
C LEU A 74 -16.34 1.15 1.67
N CYS A 75 -17.10 0.20 2.22
CA CYS A 75 -16.52 -0.96 2.91
C CYS A 75 -15.69 -1.81 1.95
N TRP A 76 -16.21 -2.09 0.76
CA TRP A 76 -15.48 -2.79 -0.30
C TRP A 76 -14.22 -2.04 -0.70
N LEU A 77 -14.36 -0.73 -0.99
CA LEU A 77 -13.23 0.11 -1.38
C LEU A 77 -12.15 0.16 -0.30
N GLN A 78 -12.53 0.29 0.96
CA GLN A 78 -11.60 0.27 2.09
C GLN A 78 -10.82 -1.06 2.14
N ALA A 79 -11.52 -2.20 2.10
CA ALA A 79 -10.89 -3.52 2.19
C ALA A 79 -9.91 -3.76 1.03
N VAL A 80 -10.34 -3.44 -0.18
CA VAL A 80 -9.53 -3.52 -1.40
C VAL A 80 -8.31 -2.62 -1.30
N LEU A 81 -8.48 -1.31 -1.07
CA LEU A 81 -7.36 -0.37 -0.99
C LEU A 81 -6.33 -0.74 0.09
N LEU A 82 -6.79 -1.21 1.25
CA LEU A 82 -5.92 -1.60 2.35
C LEU A 82 -5.08 -2.82 1.98
N ALA A 83 -5.71 -3.86 1.43
CA ALA A 83 -5.01 -5.08 1.03
C ALA A 83 -4.00 -4.82 -0.09
N PHE A 84 -4.43 -4.16 -1.17
CA PHE A 84 -3.54 -3.81 -2.28
C PHE A 84 -2.40 -2.89 -1.85
N GLY A 85 -2.70 -1.87 -1.02
CA GLY A 85 -1.70 -0.94 -0.50
C GLY A 85 -0.65 -1.65 0.37
N TYR A 86 -1.11 -2.51 1.29
CA TYR A 86 -0.24 -3.27 2.18
C TYR A 86 0.63 -4.26 1.42
N SER A 87 0.03 -5.07 0.53
CA SER A 87 0.74 -6.03 -0.32
C SER A 87 1.81 -5.37 -1.18
N CYS A 88 1.48 -4.21 -1.79
CA CYS A 88 2.42 -3.45 -2.60
C CYS A 88 3.58 -2.90 -1.76
N ALA A 89 3.29 -2.29 -0.61
CA ALA A 89 4.32 -1.74 0.28
C ALA A 89 5.24 -2.84 0.84
N PHE A 90 4.67 -3.94 1.34
CA PHE A 90 5.42 -5.07 1.89
C PHE A 90 6.22 -5.79 0.81
N GLY A 91 5.61 -6.06 -0.35
CA GLY A 91 6.28 -6.66 -1.50
C GLY A 91 7.49 -5.84 -1.97
N ALA A 92 7.35 -4.51 -2.01
CA ALA A 92 8.45 -3.62 -2.36
C ALA A 92 9.57 -3.56 -1.29
N MET A 93 9.23 -3.67 0.00
CA MET A 93 10.24 -3.81 1.07
C MET A 93 11.03 -5.11 0.94
N LEU A 94 10.36 -6.24 0.72
CA LEU A 94 11.01 -7.54 0.52
C LEU A 94 11.93 -7.53 -0.71
N ALA A 95 11.46 -6.93 -1.80
CA ALA A 95 12.25 -6.68 -3.00
C ALA A 95 13.54 -5.91 -2.72
N LYS A 96 13.49 -4.87 -1.88
CA LYS A 96 14.66 -4.09 -1.46
C LYS A 96 15.64 -4.96 -0.68
N THR A 97 15.15 -5.74 0.28
CA THR A 97 15.97 -6.66 1.09
C THR A 97 16.60 -7.76 0.24
N TRP A 98 15.86 -8.32 -0.72
CA TRP A 98 16.34 -9.35 -1.63
C TRP A 98 17.47 -8.84 -2.54
N ARG A 99 17.38 -7.60 -3.04
CA ARG A 99 18.46 -6.97 -3.82
C ARG A 99 19.75 -6.92 -3.00
N VAL A 100 19.68 -6.53 -1.73
CA VAL A 100 20.84 -6.46 -0.83
C VAL A 100 21.43 -7.86 -0.61
N TYR A 101 20.59 -8.84 -0.26
CA TYR A 101 21.00 -10.24 -0.10
C TYR A 101 21.72 -10.79 -1.34
N ARG A 102 21.18 -10.51 -2.54
CA ARG A 102 21.77 -10.93 -3.82
C ARG A 102 23.11 -10.28 -4.10
N ILE A 103 23.33 -9.03 -3.70
CA ILE A 103 24.62 -8.34 -3.86
C ILE A 103 25.68 -9.03 -3.00
N PHE A 104 25.39 -9.32 -1.73
CA PHE A 104 26.34 -9.98 -0.83
C PHE A 104 26.60 -11.45 -1.18
N THR A 105 25.62 -12.14 -1.75
CA THR A 105 25.74 -13.57 -2.12
C THR A 105 26.41 -13.78 -3.50
N ASN A 106 26.38 -12.79 -4.40
CA ASN A 106 27.01 -12.92 -5.73
C ASN A 106 28.45 -12.40 -5.76
N VAL A 107 29.41 -13.25 -5.36
CA VAL A 107 30.86 -12.96 -5.42
C VAL A 107 31.39 -12.89 -6.87
N LYS A 108 30.69 -13.51 -7.83
CA LYS A 108 31.04 -13.47 -9.27
C LYS A 108 30.26 -12.34 -9.98
N LEU A 109 30.91 -11.19 -10.15
CA LEU A 109 30.41 -10.01 -10.90
C LEU A 109 30.14 -10.32 -12.38
N ARG A 110 29.09 -11.06 -12.70
CA ARG A 110 28.43 -10.89 -14.00
C ARG A 110 27.44 -9.75 -13.81
N ARG A 111 27.73 -8.59 -14.39
CA ARG A 111 26.90 -7.38 -14.38
C ARG A 111 25.60 -7.66 -15.15
N VAL A 112 24.71 -8.47 -14.57
CA VAL A 112 23.36 -8.66 -15.06
C VAL A 112 22.66 -7.35 -14.78
N ALA A 113 22.35 -6.58 -15.82
CA ALA A 113 21.44 -5.46 -15.71
C ALA A 113 20.17 -6.00 -15.04
N ILE A 114 19.98 -5.67 -13.77
CA ILE A 114 18.82 -6.10 -12.99
C ILE A 114 17.63 -5.44 -13.66
N LYS A 115 16.97 -6.17 -14.55
CA LYS A 115 15.79 -5.70 -15.26
C LYS A 115 14.72 -5.52 -14.18
N ASP A 116 14.40 -4.27 -13.84
CA ASP A 116 13.39 -3.88 -12.84
C ASP A 116 12.02 -4.56 -13.05
N PHE A 117 11.82 -5.15 -14.23
CA PHE A 117 10.71 -6.02 -14.61
C PHE A 117 10.48 -7.21 -13.65
N HIS A 118 11.52 -7.88 -13.15
CA HIS A 118 11.33 -8.99 -12.22
C HIS A 118 10.72 -8.52 -10.89
N LEU A 119 11.02 -7.29 -10.48
CA LEU A 119 10.52 -6.72 -9.25
C LEU A 119 9.05 -6.35 -9.36
N PHE A 120 8.71 -5.67 -10.47
CA PHE A 120 7.32 -5.39 -10.82
C PHE A 120 6.51 -6.67 -11.01
N ALA A 121 7.11 -7.73 -11.56
CA ALA A 121 6.47 -9.03 -11.72
C ALA A 121 6.12 -9.67 -10.38
N VAL A 122 7.01 -9.64 -9.38
CA VAL A 122 6.71 -10.18 -8.04
C VAL A 122 5.55 -9.42 -7.40
N ILE A 123 5.56 -8.08 -7.46
CA ILE A 123 4.48 -7.26 -6.91
C ILE A 123 3.16 -7.52 -7.64
N LEU A 124 3.20 -7.64 -8.97
CA LEU A 124 2.02 -7.97 -9.78
C LEU A 124 1.45 -9.35 -9.44
N VAL A 125 2.29 -10.33 -9.14
CA VAL A 125 1.84 -11.67 -8.70
C VAL A 125 1.14 -11.57 -7.35
N VAL A 126 1.69 -10.85 -6.37
CA VAL A 126 1.05 -10.67 -5.05
C VAL A 126 -0.30 -9.96 -5.21
N VAL A 127 -0.35 -8.90 -6.00
CA VAL A 127 -1.58 -8.17 -6.34
C VAL A 127 -2.59 -9.09 -7.04
N ALA A 128 -2.15 -9.95 -7.96
CA ALA A 128 -3.04 -10.90 -8.63
C ALA A 128 -3.66 -11.90 -7.65
N VAL A 129 -2.89 -12.36 -6.65
CA VAL A 129 -3.43 -13.21 -5.58
C VAL A 129 -4.50 -12.47 -4.79
N ASP A 130 -4.28 -11.20 -4.44
CA ASP A 130 -5.29 -10.38 -3.77
C ASP A 130 -6.56 -10.25 -4.62
N VAL A 131 -6.45 -9.97 -5.93
CA VAL A 131 -7.61 -9.90 -6.84
C VAL A 131 -8.41 -11.20 -6.84
N VAL A 132 -7.73 -12.35 -6.88
CA VAL A 132 -8.40 -13.66 -6.87
C VAL A 132 -9.13 -13.88 -5.55
N ILE A 133 -8.49 -13.58 -4.42
CA ILE A 133 -9.12 -13.72 -3.10
C ILE A 133 -10.35 -12.82 -2.99
N PHE A 134 -10.25 -11.54 -3.37
CA PHE A 134 -11.39 -10.62 -3.36
C PHE A 134 -12.48 -11.03 -4.35
N GLY A 135 -12.12 -11.54 -5.52
CA GLY A 135 -13.08 -12.02 -6.52
C GLY A 135 -13.88 -13.22 -6.02
N ILE A 136 -13.21 -14.19 -5.39
CA ILE A 136 -13.86 -15.35 -4.76
C ILE A 136 -14.76 -14.87 -3.62
N TRP A 137 -14.27 -13.99 -2.76
CA TRP A 137 -15.05 -13.47 -1.63
C TRP A 137 -16.30 -12.72 -2.10
N ALA A 138 -16.18 -11.89 -3.14
CA ALA A 138 -17.31 -11.16 -3.72
C ALA A 138 -18.39 -12.08 -4.31
N GLY A 139 -17.99 -13.26 -4.82
CA GLY A 139 -18.91 -14.24 -5.38
C GLY A 139 -19.61 -15.11 -4.33
N ILE A 140 -18.93 -15.45 -3.24
CA ILE A 140 -19.48 -16.34 -2.19
C ILE A 140 -20.28 -15.54 -1.16
N ASP A 141 -19.69 -14.46 -0.61
CA ASP A 141 -20.24 -13.72 0.52
C ASP A 141 -20.11 -12.19 0.29
N PRO A 142 -21.08 -11.56 -0.40
CA PRO A 142 -21.07 -10.12 -0.57
C PRO A 142 -21.21 -9.40 0.78
N LEU A 143 -20.37 -8.38 1.03
CA LEU A 143 -20.47 -7.54 2.22
C LEU A 143 -21.87 -6.95 2.39
N GLN A 144 -22.51 -7.23 3.53
CA GLN A 144 -23.79 -6.64 3.93
C GLN A 144 -23.62 -5.82 5.22
N VAL A 145 -24.42 -4.78 5.36
CA VAL A 145 -24.43 -3.94 6.57
C VAL A 145 -25.41 -4.55 7.56
N GLN A 146 -24.93 -4.95 8.74
CA GLN A 146 -25.77 -5.47 9.81
C GLN A 146 -25.78 -4.50 10.99
N THR A 147 -26.96 -4.02 11.38
CA THR A 147 -27.16 -3.18 12.57
C THR A 147 -27.61 -4.05 13.73
N THR A 148 -26.73 -4.33 14.68
CA THR A 148 -27.11 -5.01 15.92
C THR A 148 -27.54 -3.98 16.96
N SER A 149 -28.83 -3.94 17.29
CA SER A 149 -29.35 -3.18 18.44
C SER A 149 -28.94 -3.90 19.73
N LEU A 150 -28.02 -3.31 20.50
CA LEU A 150 -27.72 -3.80 21.84
C LEU A 150 -28.98 -3.67 22.73
N PRO A 151 -29.36 -4.69 23.50
CA PRO A 151 -30.41 -4.55 24.52
C PRO A 151 -29.97 -3.48 25.54
N ALA A 152 -30.93 -2.65 25.93
CA ALA A 152 -30.76 -1.49 26.80
C ALA A 152 -30.24 -1.85 28.19
#